data_AF-A0A519SG08-F1
#
_entry.id   AF-A0A519SG08-F1
#
_cell.length_a   1.000
_cell.length_b   1.000
_cell.length_c   1.000
_cell.angle_alpha   90.00
_cell.angle_beta   90.00
_cell.angle_gamma   90.00
#
_symmetry.space_group_name_H-M   'P 1'
#
loop_
_entity.id
_entity.type
_entity.pdbx_description
1 polymer ?
#
loop_
_entity_poly.entity_id
_entity_poly.type
_entity_poly.pdbx_seq_one_letter_code
_entity_poly.pdbx_strand_id
1 'polypeptide(L)'
;MDYNNLSEEDIKKIQTGAIDICDLISTQPGTGIFPNNATYFFKRAGNEGYFEKSEFLTWLLGLTDDERRKLKLLLEYMSRKVRLNNLPFEKTDSHGRPYIWCRFLLPNAIQEFKVIVGGEMIKFIKDYQQGIFSPNFSLNQLYLEAEQSV
;
A
#
# COMPACT_ATOMS: atom_id res chain seq x y z
N MET A 1 28.43 -8.45 11.29
CA MET A 1 26.95 -8.40 11.36
C MET A 1 26.49 -9.84 11.38
N ASP A 2 26.03 -10.32 12.52
CA ASP A 2 25.65 -11.71 12.71
C ASP A 2 24.22 -11.95 12.20
N TYR A 3 24.07 -12.92 11.32
CA TYR A 3 22.86 -13.23 10.55
C TYR A 3 21.82 -14.10 11.30
N ASN A 4 21.96 -14.30 12.61
CA ASN A 4 21.21 -15.36 13.31
C ASN A 4 20.56 -14.91 14.62
N ASN A 5 19.45 -14.17 14.56
CA ASN A 5 18.53 -14.08 15.70
C ASN A 5 17.09 -13.84 15.22
N LEU A 6 16.53 -14.83 14.53
CA LEU A 6 15.07 -14.92 14.38
C LEU A 6 14.51 -15.52 15.68
N SER A 7 13.48 -14.90 16.25
CA SER A 7 12.83 -15.45 17.45
C SER A 7 12.11 -16.75 17.09
N GLU A 8 11.96 -17.66 18.06
CA GLU A 8 11.21 -18.91 17.87
C GLU A 8 9.75 -18.66 17.44
N GLU A 9 9.21 -17.50 17.77
CA GLU A 9 7.87 -17.07 17.40
C GLU A 9 7.77 -16.68 15.92
N ASP A 10 8.82 -16.04 15.37
CA ASP A 10 8.91 -15.70 13.94
C ASP A 10 9.04 -16.96 13.08
N ILE A 11 9.83 -17.93 13.55
CA ILE A 11 10.00 -19.22 12.87
C ILE A 11 8.66 -19.98 12.81
N LYS A 12 7.88 -19.97 13.89
CA LYS A 12 6.55 -20.56 13.91
C LYS A 12 5.58 -19.88 12.94
N LYS A 13 5.61 -18.55 12.83
CA LYS A 13 4.75 -17.79 11.91
C LYS A 13 5.10 -18.03 10.43
N ILE A 14 6.38 -18.26 10.12
CA ILE A 14 6.85 -18.66 8.78
C ILE A 14 6.36 -20.09 8.45
N GLN A 15 6.48 -21.02 9.40
CA GLN A 15 6.10 -22.43 9.20
C GLN A 15 4.59 -22.64 9.05
N THR A 16 3.75 -21.78 9.61
CA THR A 16 2.29 -21.83 9.46
C THR A 16 1.78 -21.11 8.20
N GLY A 17 2.67 -20.53 7.38
CA GLY A 17 2.30 -19.79 6.17
C GLY A 17 1.60 -18.46 6.46
N ALA A 18 1.62 -17.99 7.71
CA ALA A 18 0.97 -16.76 8.13
C ALA A 18 1.77 -15.49 7.74
N ILE A 19 3.08 -15.64 7.44
CA ILE A 19 3.97 -14.53 7.08
C ILE A 19 4.92 -15.00 5.95
N ASP A 20 5.00 -14.21 4.88
CA ASP A 20 5.99 -14.38 3.81
C ASP A 20 7.37 -13.91 4.31
N ILE A 21 8.45 -14.61 3.97
CA ILE A 21 9.83 -14.26 4.37
C ILE A 21 10.18 -12.84 3.90
N CYS A 22 9.59 -12.36 2.81
CA CYS A 22 9.74 -10.97 2.35
C CYS A 22 9.16 -9.92 3.31
N ASP A 23 8.13 -10.27 4.09
CA ASP A 23 7.51 -9.36 5.06
C ASP A 23 8.39 -9.17 6.32
N LEU A 24 9.23 -10.15 6.68
CA LEU A 24 10.13 -10.06 7.84
C LEU A 24 11.40 -9.22 7.57
N ILE A 25 11.85 -9.22 6.30
CA ILE A 25 13.08 -8.52 5.89
C ILE A 25 12.86 -6.99 5.80
N SER A 26 11.61 -6.53 5.73
CA SER A 26 11.28 -5.09 5.66
C SER A 26 11.33 -4.36 7.00
N THR A 27 11.73 -5.03 8.08
CA THR A 27 11.76 -4.50 9.46
C THR A 27 13.15 -4.36 10.05
N GLN A 28 14.18 -4.04 9.26
CA GLN A 28 15.45 -3.56 9.83
C GLN A 28 15.45 -2.02 9.99
N PRO A 29 15.55 -1.49 11.22
CA PRO A 29 15.68 -0.07 11.46
C PRO A 29 17.15 0.33 11.27
N GLY A 30 17.49 0.88 10.12
CA GLY A 30 18.89 1.21 9.86
C GLY A 30 19.17 1.93 8.55
N THR A 31 18.52 3.07 8.29
CA THR A 31 19.09 4.30 7.70
C THR A 31 17.96 5.33 7.53
N GLY A 32 17.85 6.26 8.46
CA GLY A 32 16.84 7.34 8.45
C GLY A 32 15.47 6.89 8.97
N ILE A 33 15.17 7.19 10.22
CA ILE A 33 13.81 7.09 10.75
C ILE A 33 12.99 8.20 10.08
N PHE A 34 12.51 7.96 8.86
CA PHE A 34 11.30 8.60 8.42
C PHE A 34 10.17 7.81 9.11
N PRO A 35 9.39 8.43 10.03
CA PRO A 35 8.18 7.77 10.50
C PRO A 35 7.38 7.34 9.25
N ASN A 36 6.85 6.11 9.26
CA ASN A 36 5.99 5.71 8.16
C ASN A 36 4.83 6.71 8.08
N ASN A 37 4.50 7.17 6.89
CA ASN A 37 3.49 8.20 6.71
C ASN A 37 2.09 7.60 6.54
N ALA A 38 1.88 6.38 7.04
CA ALA A 38 0.61 5.66 7.02
C ALA A 38 -0.49 6.46 7.73
N THR A 39 -0.16 7.09 8.86
CA THR A 39 -1.09 7.94 9.61
C THR A 39 -1.50 9.21 8.84
N TYR A 40 -0.76 9.63 7.80
CA TYR A 40 -1.13 10.75 6.92
C TYR A 40 -1.96 10.30 5.71
N PHE A 41 -2.05 9.00 5.47
CA PHE A 41 -2.96 8.45 4.47
C PHE A 41 -4.42 8.58 4.93
N PHE A 42 -4.68 8.44 6.23
CA PHE A 42 -6.02 8.53 6.80
C PHE A 42 -6.43 9.96 7.10
N LYS A 43 -7.73 10.24 6.94
CA LYS A 43 -8.33 11.53 7.27
C LYS A 43 -8.20 11.81 8.76
N ARG A 44 -7.76 13.02 9.09
CA ARG A 44 -7.70 13.57 10.46
C ARG A 44 -8.71 14.71 10.63
N ALA A 45 -8.98 15.09 11.89
CA ALA A 45 -9.81 16.25 12.22
C ALA A 45 -9.25 17.50 11.50
N GLY A 46 -9.92 17.93 10.43
CA GLY A 46 -9.39 18.92 9.49
C GLY A 46 -9.45 18.53 8.00
N ASN A 47 -9.91 17.31 7.66
CA ASN A 47 -10.11 16.82 6.29
C ASN A 47 -8.83 16.54 5.48
N GLU A 48 -7.67 16.48 6.15
CA GLU A 48 -6.40 16.09 5.55
C GLU A 48 -6.27 14.56 5.59
N GLY A 49 -6.19 13.94 4.41
CA GLY A 49 -6.06 12.49 4.20
C GLY A 49 -6.86 12.01 2.99
N TYR A 50 -6.76 10.72 2.68
CA TYR A 50 -7.37 10.11 1.49
C TYR A 50 -8.50 9.14 1.80
N PHE A 51 -8.55 8.63 3.03
CA PHE A 51 -9.50 7.60 3.44
C PHE A 51 -9.89 7.77 4.90
N GLU A 52 -11.17 7.58 5.24
CA GLU A 52 -11.55 7.35 6.64
C GLU A 52 -11.13 5.93 7.07
N LYS A 53 -10.68 5.76 8.31
CA LYS A 53 -10.16 4.45 8.78
C LYS A 53 -11.19 3.32 8.67
N SER A 54 -12.43 3.55 9.09
CA SER A 54 -13.52 2.57 9.03
C SER A 54 -13.97 2.25 7.60
N GLU A 55 -14.01 3.27 6.74
CA GLU A 55 -14.31 3.12 5.31
C GLU A 55 -13.22 2.30 4.63
N PHE A 56 -11.94 2.54 4.98
CA PHE A 56 -10.80 1.81 4.43
C PHE A 56 -10.84 0.33 4.77
N LEU A 57 -11.12 -0.02 6.03
CA LEU A 57 -11.24 -1.42 6.45
C LEU A 57 -12.36 -2.13 5.70
N THR A 58 -13.54 -1.51 5.61
CA THR A 58 -14.68 -2.05 4.86
C THR A 58 -14.34 -2.28 3.40
N TRP A 59 -13.70 -1.30 2.77
CA TRP A 59 -13.27 -1.38 1.38
C TRP A 59 -12.19 -2.46 1.16
N LEU A 60 -11.17 -2.51 2.02
CA LEU A 60 -10.05 -3.45 1.93
C LEU A 60 -10.51 -4.91 2.10
N LEU A 61 -11.43 -5.16 3.03
CA LEU A 61 -12.03 -6.47 3.25
C LEU A 61 -12.93 -6.91 2.07
N GLY A 62 -13.53 -5.95 1.36
CA GLY A 62 -14.33 -6.19 0.15
C GLY A 62 -13.52 -6.51 -1.11
N LEU A 63 -12.19 -6.37 -1.08
CA LEU A 63 -11.33 -6.75 -2.20
C LEU A 63 -11.14 -8.27 -2.29
N THR A 64 -10.94 -8.77 -3.50
CA THR A 64 -10.46 -10.15 -3.73
C THR A 64 -8.96 -10.26 -3.44
N ASP A 65 -8.43 -11.48 -3.32
CA ASP A 65 -6.99 -11.70 -3.09
C ASP A 65 -6.12 -11.12 -4.21
N ASP A 66 -6.55 -11.26 -5.46
CA ASP A 66 -5.83 -10.69 -6.61
C ASP A 66 -5.87 -9.15 -6.60
N GLU A 67 -7.00 -8.55 -6.21
CA GLU A 67 -7.11 -7.09 -6.06
C GLU A 67 -6.24 -6.57 -4.92
N ARG A 68 -6.19 -7.27 -3.78
CA ARG A 68 -5.26 -6.96 -2.68
C ARG A 68 -3.80 -7.06 -3.12
N ARG A 69 -3.45 -8.11 -3.87
CA ARG A 69 -2.09 -8.28 -4.41
C ARG A 69 -1.70 -7.12 -5.32
N LYS A 70 -2.60 -6.67 -6.19
CA LYS A 70 -2.37 -5.50 -7.06
C LYS A 70 -2.26 -4.19 -6.27
N LEU A 71 -3.02 -4.03 -5.20
CA LEU A 71 -2.88 -2.90 -4.29
C LEU A 71 -1.52 -2.92 -3.56
N LYS A 72 -1.06 -4.09 -3.10
CA LYS A 72 0.30 -4.25 -2.53
C LYS A 72 1.37 -3.82 -3.53
N LEU A 73 1.28 -4.29 -4.78
CA LEU A 73 2.20 -3.90 -5.86
C LEU A 73 2.17 -2.39 -6.13
N LEU A 74 0.98 -1.77 -6.13
CA LEU A 74 0.84 -0.33 -6.27
C LEU A 74 1.66 0.40 -5.20
N LEU A 75 1.44 0.07 -3.92
CA LEU A 75 2.12 0.70 -2.80
C LEU A 75 3.63 0.44 -2.79
N GLU A 76 4.06 -0.77 -3.15
CA GLU A 76 5.48 -1.12 -3.28
C GLU A 76 6.18 -0.28 -4.37
N TYR A 77 5.56 -0.16 -5.54
CA TYR A 77 6.15 0.64 -6.62
C TYR A 77 6.18 2.13 -6.27
N MET A 78 5.14 2.64 -5.61
CA MET A 78 5.13 4.04 -5.16
C MET A 78 6.17 4.29 -4.06
N SER A 79 6.37 3.36 -3.12
CA SER A 79 7.39 3.52 -2.07
C SER A 79 8.82 3.46 -2.58
N ARG A 80 9.03 2.70 -3.66
CA ARG A 80 10.28 2.67 -4.42
C ARG A 80 10.42 3.84 -5.41
N LYS A 81 9.48 4.79 -5.40
CA LYS A 81 9.46 5.97 -6.28
C LYS A 81 9.48 5.63 -7.77
N VAL A 82 8.89 4.48 -8.13
CA VAL A 82 8.79 4.05 -9.53
C VAL A 82 7.80 4.96 -10.26
N ARG A 83 8.21 5.47 -11.42
CA ARG A 83 7.40 6.43 -12.18
C ARG A 83 6.13 5.78 -12.73
N LEU A 84 4.98 6.36 -12.38
CA LEU A 84 3.68 6.05 -12.98
C LEU A 84 3.51 6.88 -14.26
N ASN A 85 3.40 6.20 -15.41
CA ASN A 85 3.50 6.79 -16.76
C ASN A 85 2.14 7.11 -17.40
N ASN A 86 1.05 7.03 -16.66
CA ASN A 86 -0.26 7.41 -17.14
C ASN A 86 -0.96 8.30 -16.11
N LEU A 87 -1.83 9.19 -16.59
CA LEU A 87 -2.69 9.94 -15.68
C LEU A 87 -3.72 8.98 -15.06
N PRO A 88 -3.96 9.06 -13.74
CA PRO A 88 -5.00 8.28 -13.09
C PRO A 88 -6.35 8.81 -13.56
N PHE A 89 -6.99 8.03 -14.42
CA PHE A 89 -8.36 8.26 -14.87
C PHE A 89 -9.26 7.16 -14.31
N GLU A 90 -10.33 7.57 -13.62
CA GLU A 90 -11.32 6.65 -13.07
C GLU A 90 -12.11 5.99 -14.20
N LYS A 91 -12.27 4.67 -14.08
CA LYS A 91 -13.17 3.88 -14.92
C LYS A 91 -14.03 3.02 -14.02
N THR A 92 -15.13 2.53 -14.54
CA THR A 92 -16.04 1.66 -13.80
C THR A 92 -15.96 0.24 -14.34
N ASP A 93 -15.85 -0.75 -13.46
CA ASP A 93 -15.85 -2.14 -13.88
C ASP A 93 -17.27 -2.68 -14.13
N SER A 94 -17.37 -3.94 -14.56
CA SER A 94 -18.66 -4.60 -14.83
C SER A 94 -19.58 -4.70 -13.62
N HIS A 95 -19.05 -4.50 -12.40
CA HIS A 95 -19.78 -4.55 -11.14
C HIS A 95 -20.04 -3.15 -10.57
N GLY A 96 -19.81 -2.09 -11.34
CA GLY A 96 -20.03 -0.72 -10.88
C GLY A 96 -18.93 -0.17 -9.97
N ARG A 97 -17.81 -0.90 -9.77
CA ARG A 97 -16.74 -0.46 -8.87
C ARG A 97 -15.76 0.44 -9.61
N PRO A 98 -15.38 1.59 -9.03
CA PRO A 98 -14.39 2.47 -9.63
C PRO A 98 -13.01 1.81 -9.59
N TYR A 99 -12.25 2.00 -10.67
CA TYR A 99 -10.91 1.47 -10.82
C TYR A 99 -10.04 2.42 -11.64
N ILE A 100 -8.74 2.22 -11.55
CA ILE A 100 -7.75 2.85 -12.42
C ILE A 100 -6.86 1.80 -13.07
N TRP A 101 -6.34 2.11 -14.24
CA TRP A 101 -5.26 1.34 -14.85
C TRP A 101 -3.94 1.99 -14.45
N CYS A 102 -3.04 1.25 -13.82
CA CYS A 102 -1.72 1.76 -13.45
C CYS A 102 -0.68 1.21 -14.42
N ARG A 103 0.17 2.09 -14.96
CA ARG A 103 1.30 1.73 -15.84
C ARG A 103 2.61 2.25 -15.25
N PHE A 104 3.40 1.36 -14.69
CA PHE A 104 4.71 1.66 -14.11
C PHE A 104 5.84 1.38 -15.10
N LEU A 105 6.81 2.30 -15.16
CA LEU A 105 8.04 2.12 -15.93
C LEU A 105 9.13 1.56 -15.03
N LEU A 106 9.48 0.30 -15.23
CA LEU A 106 10.61 -0.37 -14.59
C LEU A 106 11.84 -0.28 -15.52
N PRO A 107 13.07 -0.48 -15.00
CA PRO A 107 14.29 -0.34 -15.81
C PRO A 107 14.29 -1.16 -17.11
N ASN A 108 13.67 -2.34 -17.10
CA ASN A 108 13.67 -3.28 -18.23
C ASN A 108 12.28 -3.71 -18.70
N ALA A 109 11.21 -3.14 -18.13
CA ALA A 109 9.85 -3.60 -18.40
C ALA A 109 8.82 -2.50 -18.13
N ILE A 110 7.63 -2.68 -18.69
CA ILE A 110 6.45 -1.89 -18.36
C ILE A 110 5.51 -2.83 -17.61
N GLN A 111 5.17 -2.49 -16.38
CA GLN A 111 4.21 -3.26 -15.60
C GLN A 111 2.87 -2.52 -15.59
N GLU A 112 1.82 -3.23 -16.00
CA GLU A 112 0.46 -2.70 -16.05
C GLU A 112 -0.50 -3.56 -15.25
N PHE A 113 -1.42 -2.94 -14.51
CA PHE A 113 -2.48 -3.65 -13.80
C PHE A 113 -3.64 -2.73 -13.41
N LYS A 114 -4.83 -3.32 -13.29
CA LYS A 114 -6.05 -2.70 -12.77
C LYS A 114 -6.02 -2.63 -11.25
N VAL A 115 -6.29 -1.46 -10.67
CA VAL A 115 -6.48 -1.29 -9.22
C VAL A 115 -7.89 -0.78 -8.96
N ILE A 116 -8.67 -1.51 -8.16
CA ILE A 116 -9.95 -1.01 -7.63
C ILE A 116 -9.63 0.15 -6.69
N VAL A 117 -10.36 1.25 -6.80
CA VAL A 117 -10.15 2.44 -5.95
C VAL A 117 -11.34 2.64 -5.02
N GLY A 118 -11.10 3.31 -3.90
CA GLY A 118 -12.09 3.73 -2.92
C GLY A 118 -11.64 5.04 -2.28
N GLY A 119 -12.50 5.72 -1.52
CA GLY A 119 -12.20 7.01 -0.93
C GLY A 119 -11.63 8.00 -1.96
N GLU A 120 -10.55 8.72 -1.59
CA GLU A 120 -9.83 9.65 -2.46
C GLU A 120 -8.54 9.04 -3.04
N MET A 121 -8.50 7.73 -3.31
CA MET A 121 -7.31 7.04 -3.86
C MET A 121 -6.79 7.65 -5.18
N ILE A 122 -7.66 8.27 -5.97
CA ILE A 122 -7.23 8.99 -7.19
C ILE A 122 -6.41 10.22 -6.84
N LYS A 123 -6.83 10.99 -5.83
CA LYS A 123 -6.08 12.15 -5.33
C LYS A 123 -4.75 11.70 -4.75
N PHE A 124 -4.73 10.64 -3.96
CA PHE A 124 -3.49 10.02 -3.45
C PHE A 124 -2.47 9.74 -4.57
N ILE A 125 -2.93 9.15 -5.68
CA ILE A 125 -2.05 8.82 -6.80
C ILE A 125 -1.61 10.06 -7.58
N LYS A 126 -2.48 11.07 -7.71
CA LYS A 126 -2.11 12.37 -8.29
C LYS A 126 -1.05 13.07 -7.43
N ASP A 127 -1.23 13.09 -6.11
CA ASP A 127 -0.29 13.69 -5.16
C ASP A 127 1.07 12.98 -5.23
N TYR A 128 1.07 11.67 -5.42
CA TYR A 128 2.29 10.91 -5.69
C TYR A 128 2.97 11.32 -7.00
N GLN A 129 2.23 11.40 -8.10
CA GLN A 129 2.79 11.82 -9.39
C GLN A 129 3.33 13.25 -9.37
N GLN A 130 2.72 14.12 -8.55
CA GLN A 130 3.14 15.51 -8.35
C GLN A 130 4.30 15.64 -7.34
N GLY A 131 4.70 14.53 -6.68
CA GLY A 131 5.73 14.54 -5.64
C GLY A 131 5.29 15.19 -4.32
N ILE A 132 3.98 15.47 -4.17
CA ILE A 132 3.38 16.01 -2.94
C ILE A 132 3.41 14.94 -1.84
N PHE A 133 3.13 13.69 -2.19
CA PHE A 133 3.09 12.58 -1.25
C PHE A 133 3.95 11.41 -1.72
N SER A 134 4.93 11.00 -0.92
CA SER A 134 5.76 9.81 -1.20
C SER A 134 5.43 8.74 -0.15
N PRO A 135 4.59 7.74 -0.46
CA PRO A 135 4.24 6.72 0.52
C PRO A 135 5.50 5.93 0.90
N ASN A 136 5.71 5.69 2.19
CA ASN A 136 6.80 4.84 2.69
C ASN A 136 6.25 3.73 3.59
N PHE A 137 5.04 3.26 3.28
CA PHE A 137 4.35 2.23 4.04
C PHE A 137 3.88 1.06 3.17
N SER A 138 3.66 -0.09 3.81
CA SER A 138 3.04 -1.28 3.23
C SER A 138 1.52 -1.31 3.46
N LEU A 139 0.82 -2.20 2.74
CA LEU A 139 -0.60 -2.43 2.97
C LEU A 139 -0.90 -2.92 4.40
N ASN A 140 -0.01 -3.74 4.97
CA ASN A 140 -0.15 -4.23 6.35
C ASN A 140 -0.03 -3.07 7.35
N GLN A 141 0.86 -2.11 7.11
CA GLN A 141 0.98 -0.94 7.96
C GLN A 141 -0.26 -0.03 7.89
N LEU A 142 -0.87 0.12 6.70
CA LEU A 142 -2.16 0.81 6.59
C LEU A 142 -3.28 0.08 7.34
N TYR A 143 -3.32 -1.25 7.26
CA TYR A 143 -4.30 -2.06 7.99
C TYR A 143 -4.17 -1.87 9.50
N LEU A 144 -2.96 -2.02 10.05
CA LEU A 144 -2.70 -1.84 11.48
C LEU A 144 -3.04 -0.42 11.96
N GLU A 145 -2.68 0.60 11.17
CA GLU A 145 -3.01 1.99 11.47
C GLU A 145 -4.53 2.22 11.48
N ALA A 146 -5.28 1.57 10.58
CA ALA A 146 -6.74 1.67 10.54
C ALA A 146 -7.40 0.97 11.74
N GLU A 147 -6.89 -0.18 12.18
CA GLU A 147 -7.41 -0.91 13.35
C GLU A 147 -7.18 -0.20 14.68
N GLN A 148 -6.09 0.57 14.83
CA GLN A 148 -5.75 1.26 16.10
C GLN A 148 -6.77 2.31 16.57
N SER A 149 -7.84 2.58 15.81
CA SER A 149 -8.84 3.61 16.14
C SER A 149 -10.29 3.14 15.99
N VAL A 150 -10.52 1.82 15.95
CA VAL A 150 -11.86 1.21 16.02
C VAL A 150 -12.06 0.62 17.41
#